data_AF-A0A4P5WUM5-F1
#
_entry.id   AF-A0A4P5WUM5-F1
#
_cell.length_a   1.000
_cell.length_b   1.000
_cell.length_c   1.000
_cell.angle_alpha   90.00
_cell.angle_beta   90.00
_cell.angle_gamma   90.00
#
_symmetry.space_group_name_H-M   'P 1'
#
loop_
_entity.id
_entity.type
_entity.pdbx_description
1 polymer ?
#
loop_
_entity_poly.entity_id
_entity_poly.type
_entity_poly.pdbx_seq_one_letter_code
_entity_poly.pdbx_strand_id
1 'polypeptide(L)'
;MQNQCIARLRATAAEITRVRGSGLVYQDAERTLDLLQQSIQVQSELVADACTQSTLEEACAASLQVLSWVLPVLGMVVRSSNLRIAFELYPPLKQLTNRLLADQSPVLLSSDWDYYPTTLLGLHCELVVIGLPATESSNALLIPLAGHELGHHLWSKRQYAITLGSSVTSLLLQKIRNEYWQQFLSDWPGLAVANVSKADLEQLPEYRQHVRRMADRVVRQLEEYFCDALALELFAESYLHALRYLTLPGRTERVEHYPSMQSRVHWLRIRSNQRGITVPEHFTDSFSMPRTVSAGLTLLDSVVEPIVPEVQQLAKSIVEGAKLPSRDHSCVERIADKFASFAPQDDEQSLTDIINAGWLACSKYQSESGVDPERWREIMNQLTLKTCEISRFHQKTAQRSVT
;
A
#
# COMPACT_ATOMS: atom_id res chain seq x y z
N MET A 1 -14.89 -31.08 -18.49
CA MET A 1 -14.52 -30.10 -17.46
C MET A 1 -13.08 -30.27 -16.99
N GLN A 2 -12.68 -31.43 -16.44
CA GLN A 2 -11.31 -31.68 -15.95
C GLN A 2 -10.21 -31.31 -16.96
N ASN A 3 -10.28 -31.82 -18.19
CA ASN A 3 -9.31 -31.52 -19.25
C ASN A 3 -9.19 -30.00 -19.54
N GLN A 4 -10.28 -29.23 -19.45
CA GLN A 4 -10.24 -27.79 -19.64
C GLN A 4 -9.57 -27.07 -18.46
N CYS A 5 -9.86 -27.49 -17.22
CA CYS A 5 -9.20 -26.95 -16.03
C CYS A 5 -7.69 -27.20 -16.07
N ILE A 6 -7.28 -28.44 -16.39
CA ILE A 6 -5.87 -28.82 -16.55
C ILE A 6 -5.22 -28.04 -17.71
N ALA A 7 -5.89 -27.89 -18.85
CA ALA A 7 -5.34 -27.14 -19.98
C ALA A 7 -5.06 -25.68 -19.62
N ARG A 8 -5.95 -25.02 -18.85
CA ARG A 8 -5.73 -23.64 -18.37
C ARG A 8 -4.52 -23.55 -17.45
N LEU A 9 -4.43 -24.43 -16.45
CA LEU A 9 -3.30 -24.45 -15.51
C LEU A 9 -1.97 -24.69 -16.23
N ARG A 10 -1.94 -25.64 -17.18
CA ARG A 10 -0.76 -25.89 -18.03
C ARG A 10 -0.37 -24.68 -18.87
N ALA A 11 -1.35 -23.99 -19.46
CA ALA A 11 -1.08 -22.77 -20.22
C ALA A 11 -0.46 -21.68 -19.33
N THR A 12 -0.97 -21.50 -18.12
CA THR A 12 -0.40 -20.54 -17.15
C THR A 12 1.01 -20.94 -16.70
N ALA A 13 1.27 -22.23 -16.43
CA ALA A 13 2.61 -22.72 -16.11
C ALA A 13 3.61 -22.51 -17.27
N ALA A 14 3.18 -22.75 -18.51
CA ALA A 14 3.99 -22.48 -19.69
C ALA A 14 4.32 -20.98 -19.81
N GLU A 15 3.35 -20.12 -19.51
CA GLU A 15 3.58 -18.67 -19.52
C GLU A 15 4.55 -18.23 -18.41
N ILE A 16 4.45 -18.77 -17.19
CA ILE A 16 5.43 -18.53 -16.12
C ILE A 16 6.85 -18.92 -16.57
N THR A 17 6.98 -20.07 -17.22
CA THR A 17 8.26 -20.55 -17.77
C THR A 17 8.79 -19.61 -18.86
N ARG A 18 7.91 -19.13 -19.74
CA ARG A 18 8.25 -18.17 -20.79
C ARG A 18 8.76 -16.85 -20.20
N VAL A 19 8.07 -16.31 -19.19
CA VAL A 19 8.47 -15.07 -18.49
C VAL A 19 9.80 -15.26 -17.76
N ARG A 20 10.04 -16.42 -17.15
CA ARG A 20 11.34 -16.73 -16.53
C ARG A 20 12.49 -16.65 -17.54
N GLY A 21 12.25 -17.08 -18.77
CA GLY A 21 13.22 -17.02 -19.86
C GLY A 21 13.50 -15.62 -20.44
N SER A 22 12.77 -14.58 -20.04
CA SER A 22 12.90 -13.24 -20.64
C SER A 22 14.02 -12.36 -20.05
N GLY A 23 14.77 -12.87 -19.06
CA GLY A 23 15.86 -12.13 -18.41
C GLY A 23 15.36 -11.13 -17.37
N LEU A 24 15.02 -11.61 -16.18
CA LEU A 24 14.56 -10.78 -15.07
C LEU A 24 15.70 -9.95 -14.47
N VAL A 25 15.40 -8.72 -14.03
CA VAL A 25 16.41 -7.74 -13.58
C VAL A 25 16.90 -7.98 -12.16
N TYR A 26 16.12 -8.67 -11.31
CA TYR A 26 16.48 -8.94 -9.92
C TYR A 26 15.87 -10.25 -9.39
N GLN A 27 16.53 -10.83 -8.38
CA GLN A 27 16.23 -12.17 -7.86
C GLN A 27 14.82 -12.33 -7.27
N ASP A 28 14.24 -11.29 -6.67
CA ASP A 28 12.90 -11.41 -6.08
C ASP A 28 11.80 -11.59 -7.13
N ALA A 29 12.01 -11.13 -8.37
CA ALA A 29 11.12 -11.42 -9.49
C ALA A 29 11.15 -12.93 -9.82
N GLU A 30 12.34 -13.57 -9.80
CA GLU A 30 12.47 -15.02 -10.00
C GLU A 30 11.80 -15.81 -8.89
N ARG A 31 12.05 -15.43 -7.62
CA ARG A 31 11.39 -16.03 -6.45
C ARG A 31 9.87 -15.89 -6.54
N THR A 32 9.39 -14.77 -7.04
CA THR A 32 7.95 -14.58 -7.29
C THR A 32 7.44 -15.59 -8.30
N LEU A 33 8.13 -15.81 -9.42
CA LEU A 33 7.74 -16.84 -10.39
C LEU A 33 7.77 -18.26 -9.80
N ASP A 34 8.67 -18.57 -8.87
CA ASP A 34 8.67 -19.84 -8.16
C ASP A 34 7.41 -20.03 -7.31
N LEU A 35 7.00 -19.00 -6.57
CA LEU A 35 5.76 -19.01 -5.78
C LEU A 35 4.51 -19.17 -6.66
N LEU A 36 4.47 -18.49 -7.81
CA LEU A 36 3.38 -18.63 -8.78
C LEU A 36 3.35 -20.05 -9.35
N GLN A 37 4.52 -20.59 -9.74
CA GLN A 37 4.64 -21.93 -10.29
C GLN A 37 4.19 -23.00 -9.30
N GLN A 38 4.60 -22.88 -8.03
CA GLN A 38 4.19 -23.78 -6.96
C GLN A 38 2.67 -23.76 -6.77
N SER A 39 2.06 -22.57 -6.80
CA SER A 39 0.61 -22.43 -6.64
C SER A 39 -0.16 -23.10 -7.78
N ILE A 40 0.31 -22.96 -9.02
CA ILE A 40 -0.27 -23.64 -10.19
C ILE A 40 -0.07 -25.17 -10.12
N GLN A 41 1.07 -25.63 -9.63
CA GLN A 41 1.36 -27.05 -9.46
C GLN A 41 0.40 -27.70 -8.46
N VAL A 42 0.23 -27.11 -7.26
CA VAL A 42 -0.69 -27.60 -6.23
C VAL A 42 -2.12 -27.69 -6.77
N GLN A 43 -2.59 -26.67 -7.49
CA GLN A 43 -3.93 -26.71 -8.08
C GLN A 43 -4.07 -27.75 -9.19
N SER A 44 -3.00 -28.01 -9.95
CA SER A 44 -2.99 -29.03 -10.99
C SER A 44 -3.15 -30.43 -10.40
N GLU A 45 -2.49 -30.69 -9.26
CA GLU A 45 -2.60 -31.94 -8.49
C GLU A 45 -4.01 -32.12 -7.93
N LEU A 46 -4.59 -31.09 -7.29
CA LEU A 46 -5.96 -31.14 -6.76
C LEU A 46 -7.02 -31.45 -7.85
N VAL A 47 -6.87 -30.88 -9.05
CA VAL A 47 -7.77 -31.16 -10.18
C VAL A 47 -7.55 -32.56 -10.76
N ALA A 48 -6.32 -33.08 -10.71
CA ALA A 48 -6.00 -34.43 -11.17
C ALA A 48 -6.54 -35.50 -10.21
N ASP A 49 -6.46 -35.26 -8.90
CA ASP A 49 -6.85 -36.18 -7.84
C ASP A 49 -8.37 -36.17 -7.55
N ALA A 50 -9.14 -35.28 -8.18
CA ALA A 50 -10.58 -35.20 -8.00
C ALA A 50 -11.30 -36.45 -8.55
N CYS A 51 -11.75 -37.32 -7.66
CA CYS A 51 -12.39 -38.60 -8.01
C CYS A 51 -13.91 -38.52 -8.27
N THR A 52 -14.57 -37.43 -7.84
CA THR A 52 -16.03 -37.25 -7.99
C THR A 52 -16.35 -35.97 -8.75
N GLN A 53 -17.56 -35.90 -9.32
CA GLN A 53 -18.03 -34.68 -10.00
C GLN A 53 -18.04 -33.47 -9.06
N SER A 54 -18.52 -33.63 -7.82
CA SER A 54 -18.56 -32.54 -6.82
C SER A 54 -17.15 -32.02 -6.50
N THR A 55 -16.21 -32.93 -6.19
CA THR A 55 -14.82 -32.57 -5.90
C THR A 55 -14.12 -31.94 -7.11
N LEU A 56 -14.49 -32.36 -8.33
CA LEU A 56 -13.95 -31.79 -9.56
C LEU A 56 -14.49 -30.37 -9.80
N GLU A 57 -15.76 -30.11 -9.52
CA GLU A 57 -16.35 -28.77 -9.60
C GLU A 57 -15.70 -27.82 -8.60
N GLU A 58 -15.50 -28.27 -7.36
CA GLU A 58 -14.80 -27.53 -6.31
C GLU A 58 -13.34 -27.24 -6.69
N ALA A 59 -12.58 -28.24 -7.14
CA ALA A 59 -11.20 -28.07 -7.58
C ALA A 59 -11.08 -27.14 -8.80
N CYS A 60 -12.00 -27.26 -9.76
CA CYS A 60 -12.05 -26.36 -10.91
C CYS A 60 -12.40 -24.92 -10.49
N ALA A 61 -13.31 -24.70 -9.54
CA ALA A 61 -13.62 -23.38 -9.00
C ALA A 61 -12.43 -22.78 -8.23
N ALA A 62 -11.77 -23.57 -7.39
CA ALA A 62 -10.54 -23.17 -6.70
C ALA A 62 -9.42 -22.80 -7.68
N SER A 63 -9.27 -23.56 -8.78
CA SER A 63 -8.28 -23.25 -9.82
C SER A 63 -8.55 -21.89 -10.48
N LEU A 64 -9.82 -21.53 -10.71
CA LEU A 64 -10.19 -20.21 -11.25
C LEU A 64 -9.85 -19.09 -10.26
N GLN A 65 -10.10 -19.32 -8.98
CA GLN A 65 -9.71 -18.39 -7.93
C GLN A 65 -8.17 -18.21 -7.92
N VAL A 66 -7.40 -19.28 -8.08
CA VAL A 66 -5.94 -19.18 -8.15
C VAL A 66 -5.48 -18.41 -9.39
N LEU A 67 -6.02 -18.71 -10.56
CA LEU A 67 -5.71 -18.00 -11.79
C LEU A 67 -6.06 -16.51 -11.71
N SER A 68 -7.14 -16.16 -11.00
CA SER A 68 -7.58 -14.76 -10.85
C SER A 68 -6.55 -13.88 -10.16
N TRP A 69 -5.67 -14.46 -9.33
CA TRP A 69 -4.60 -13.73 -8.67
C TRP A 69 -3.21 -13.99 -9.25
N VAL A 70 -2.95 -15.18 -9.79
CA VAL A 70 -1.65 -15.51 -10.43
C VAL A 70 -1.43 -14.65 -11.67
N LEU A 71 -2.44 -14.47 -12.52
CA LEU A 71 -2.28 -13.75 -13.79
C LEU A 71 -1.95 -12.25 -13.58
N PRO A 72 -2.62 -11.50 -12.69
CA PRO A 72 -2.21 -10.14 -12.36
C PRO A 72 -0.76 -10.04 -11.86
N VAL A 73 -0.34 -10.91 -10.93
CA VAL A 73 1.04 -10.90 -10.40
C VAL A 73 2.05 -11.24 -11.48
N LEU A 74 1.75 -12.20 -12.35
CA LEU A 74 2.61 -12.52 -13.49
C LEU A 74 2.76 -11.31 -14.42
N GLY A 75 1.68 -10.58 -14.67
CA GLY A 75 1.71 -9.30 -15.40
C GLY A 75 2.61 -8.26 -14.73
N MET A 76 2.59 -8.19 -13.40
CA MET A 76 3.49 -7.31 -12.64
C MET A 76 4.95 -7.77 -12.74
N VAL A 77 5.24 -9.07 -12.72
CA VAL A 77 6.61 -9.59 -12.92
C VAL A 77 7.14 -9.26 -14.33
N VAL A 78 6.28 -9.36 -15.36
CA VAL A 78 6.66 -8.92 -16.71
C VAL A 78 7.00 -7.43 -16.72
N ARG A 79 6.17 -6.61 -16.07
CA ARG A 79 6.38 -5.16 -15.99
C ARG A 79 7.55 -4.76 -15.09
N SER A 80 7.93 -5.59 -14.12
CA SER A 80 9.05 -5.36 -13.22
C SER A 80 10.41 -5.43 -13.90
N SER A 81 10.46 -5.87 -15.16
CA SER A 81 11.66 -5.91 -15.99
C SER A 81 11.70 -4.77 -17.03
N ASN A 82 10.77 -3.82 -16.94
CA ASN A 82 10.74 -2.67 -17.84
C ASN A 82 11.87 -1.68 -17.50
N LEU A 83 12.58 -1.20 -18.52
CA LEU A 83 13.65 -0.19 -18.39
C LEU A 83 13.18 1.14 -17.78
N ARG A 84 11.86 1.37 -17.69
CA ARG A 84 11.27 2.56 -17.05
C ARG A 84 11.25 2.50 -15.52
N ILE A 85 11.67 1.40 -14.91
CA ILE A 85 11.68 1.27 -13.44
C ILE A 85 12.99 1.82 -12.89
N ALA A 86 12.88 2.62 -11.83
CA ALA A 86 14.00 3.11 -11.04
C ALA A 86 14.66 1.97 -10.22
N PHE A 87 15.43 1.10 -10.87
CA PHE A 87 16.08 -0.06 -10.24
C PHE A 87 17.10 0.33 -9.17
N GLU A 88 17.59 1.58 -9.17
CA GLU A 88 18.44 2.15 -8.12
C GLU A 88 17.75 2.13 -6.75
N LEU A 89 16.41 2.18 -6.72
CA LEU A 89 15.61 2.16 -5.50
C LEU A 89 15.32 0.76 -4.97
N TYR A 90 15.40 -0.26 -5.82
CA TYR A 90 15.07 -1.63 -5.42
C TYR A 90 15.90 -2.12 -4.20
N PRO A 91 17.25 -2.00 -4.19
CA PRO A 91 18.06 -2.44 -3.05
C PRO A 91 17.73 -1.76 -1.72
N PRO A 92 17.70 -0.41 -1.62
CA PRO A 92 17.36 0.24 -0.35
C PRO A 92 15.92 -0.05 0.09
N LEU A 93 14.97 -0.19 -0.85
CA LEU A 93 13.61 -0.64 -0.51
C LEU A 93 13.60 -2.06 0.04
N LYS A 94 14.28 -3.01 -0.62
CA LYS A 94 14.37 -4.39 -0.14
C LYS A 94 14.96 -4.45 1.27
N GLN A 95 15.99 -3.66 1.55
CA GLN A 95 16.59 -3.56 2.88
C GLN A 95 15.60 -3.02 3.91
N LEU A 96 14.87 -1.95 3.57
CA LEU A 96 13.82 -1.37 4.42
C LEU A 96 12.73 -2.41 4.70
N THR A 97 12.21 -3.07 3.66
CA THR A 97 11.17 -4.09 3.76
C THR A 97 11.61 -5.26 4.63
N ASN A 98 12.79 -5.83 4.40
CA ASN A 98 13.30 -6.96 5.18
C ASN A 98 13.43 -6.62 6.67
N ARG A 99 13.91 -5.41 7.00
CA ARG A 99 14.01 -4.94 8.39
C ARG A 99 12.63 -4.75 9.02
N LEU A 100 11.70 -4.17 8.28
CA LEU A 100 10.35 -3.89 8.76
C LEU A 100 9.52 -5.16 8.97
N LEU A 101 9.61 -6.11 8.05
CA LEU A 101 8.88 -7.39 8.10
C LEU A 101 9.57 -8.46 8.95
N ALA A 102 10.84 -8.24 9.30
CA ALA A 102 11.73 -9.19 9.96
C ALA A 102 11.81 -10.55 9.23
N ASP A 103 11.81 -10.53 7.89
CA ASP A 103 11.88 -11.70 7.04
C ASP A 103 12.63 -11.42 5.72
N GLN A 104 12.49 -12.32 4.74
CA GLN A 104 13.05 -12.18 3.40
C GLN A 104 11.96 -12.16 2.30
N SER A 105 10.75 -11.72 2.64
CA SER A 105 9.60 -11.65 1.72
C SER A 105 9.99 -11.01 0.39
N PRO A 106 9.78 -11.66 -0.77
CA PRO A 106 10.11 -11.07 -2.06
C PRO A 106 9.47 -9.69 -2.23
N VAL A 107 10.24 -8.75 -2.78
CA VAL A 107 9.78 -7.41 -3.13
C VAL A 107 9.73 -7.29 -4.64
N LEU A 108 8.58 -6.91 -5.18
CA LEU A 108 8.39 -6.68 -6.60
C LEU A 108 8.12 -5.19 -6.83
N LEU A 109 9.12 -4.48 -7.35
CA LEU A 109 8.96 -3.13 -7.88
C LEU A 109 8.47 -3.22 -9.33
N SER A 110 7.29 -2.70 -9.60
CA SER A 110 6.63 -2.80 -10.91
C SER A 110 6.02 -1.46 -11.35
N SER A 111 5.79 -1.33 -12.66
CA SER A 111 4.89 -0.32 -13.21
C SER A 111 3.47 -0.88 -13.34
N ASP A 112 2.45 -0.02 -13.25
CA ASP A 112 1.07 -0.35 -13.59
C ASP A 112 0.42 0.71 -14.48
N TRP A 113 -0.35 0.28 -15.47
CA TRP A 113 -1.07 1.18 -16.39
C TRP A 113 -2.41 1.60 -15.81
N ASP A 114 -3.09 0.67 -15.15
CA ASP A 114 -4.34 0.91 -14.46
C ASP A 114 -4.00 1.10 -12.98
N TYR A 115 -3.22 2.13 -12.63
CA TYR A 115 -2.83 2.36 -11.24
C TYR A 115 -4.07 2.50 -10.37
N TYR A 116 -4.45 1.39 -9.75
CA TYR A 116 -5.30 1.31 -8.60
C TYR A 116 -4.33 1.21 -7.42
N PRO A 117 -4.33 2.17 -6.48
CA PRO A 117 -3.60 2.07 -5.21
C PRO A 117 -4.28 1.02 -4.34
N THR A 118 -4.29 -0.19 -4.85
CA THR A 118 -4.72 -1.40 -4.18
C THR A 118 -3.53 -2.30 -4.35
N THR A 119 -2.82 -2.53 -3.25
CA THR A 119 -2.11 -3.79 -3.06
C THR A 119 -3.03 -4.91 -3.55
N LEU A 120 -2.51 -5.92 -4.24
CA LEU A 120 -3.29 -7.11 -4.59
C LEU A 120 -3.64 -7.85 -3.29
N LEU A 121 -4.65 -7.34 -2.57
CA LEU A 121 -5.15 -7.83 -1.31
C LEU A 121 -5.82 -9.18 -1.58
N GLY A 122 -5.40 -10.21 -0.86
CA GLY A 122 -5.89 -11.59 -1.05
C GLY A 122 -4.89 -12.51 -1.73
N LEU A 123 -3.70 -12.03 -2.05
CA LEU A 123 -2.58 -12.91 -2.36
C LEU A 123 -2.17 -13.69 -1.10
N HIS A 124 -2.33 -15.01 -1.13
CA HIS A 124 -1.78 -15.92 -0.13
C HIS A 124 -0.25 -16.00 -0.17
N CYS A 125 0.41 -15.28 -1.08
CA CYS A 125 1.86 -15.25 -1.16
C CYS A 125 2.42 -14.12 -0.28
N GLU A 126 3.50 -14.45 0.43
CA GLU A 126 4.36 -13.55 1.22
C GLU A 126 5.13 -12.58 0.31
N LEU A 127 4.43 -11.89 -0.58
CA LEU A 127 4.95 -11.00 -1.61
C LEU A 127 4.60 -9.56 -1.25
N VAL A 128 5.59 -8.68 -1.32
CA VAL A 128 5.38 -7.24 -1.29
C VAL A 128 5.43 -6.73 -2.71
N VAL A 129 4.33 -6.14 -3.18
CA VAL A 129 4.28 -5.48 -4.48
C VAL A 129 4.27 -3.97 -4.28
N ILE A 130 5.22 -3.29 -4.91
CA ILE A 130 5.28 -1.83 -4.99
C ILE A 130 5.02 -1.47 -6.45
N GLY A 131 3.80 -1.05 -6.75
CA GLY A 131 3.40 -0.55 -8.05
C GLY A 131 3.48 0.98 -8.10
N LEU A 132 4.00 1.54 -9.19
CA LEU A 132 3.83 2.96 -9.52
C LEU A 132 3.15 3.08 -10.89
N PRO A 133 2.43 4.18 -11.18
CA PRO A 133 1.90 4.41 -12.53
C PRO A 133 3.00 4.29 -13.57
N ALA A 134 2.70 3.74 -14.75
CA ALA A 134 3.70 3.49 -15.78
C ALA A 134 4.38 4.77 -16.31
N THR A 135 3.72 5.92 -16.21
CA THR A 135 4.30 7.24 -16.53
C THR A 135 5.24 7.76 -15.44
N GLU A 136 5.15 7.20 -14.24
CA GLU A 136 5.82 7.66 -13.02
C GLU A 136 6.78 6.61 -12.43
N SER A 137 6.94 5.44 -13.07
CA SER A 137 7.71 4.32 -12.50
C SER A 137 9.21 4.58 -12.36
N SER A 138 9.71 5.63 -13.01
CA SER A 138 11.08 6.13 -12.88
C SER A 138 11.21 7.30 -11.89
N ASN A 139 10.13 7.69 -11.22
CA ASN A 139 10.10 8.86 -10.34
C ASN A 139 10.37 8.47 -8.89
N ALA A 140 11.64 8.61 -8.46
CA ALA A 140 12.08 8.38 -7.10
C ALA A 140 11.37 9.23 -6.06
N LEU A 141 10.88 10.41 -6.43
CA LEU A 141 10.16 11.28 -5.49
C LEU A 141 8.82 10.67 -5.05
N LEU A 142 8.31 9.67 -5.77
CA LEU A 142 7.07 8.96 -5.42
C LEU A 142 7.28 7.68 -4.65
N ILE A 143 8.54 7.28 -4.42
CA ILE A 143 8.84 6.10 -3.62
C ILE A 143 8.31 6.12 -2.17
N PRO A 144 8.06 7.27 -1.51
CA PRO A 144 7.42 7.27 -0.21
C PRO A 144 6.06 6.56 -0.17
N LEU A 145 5.36 6.46 -1.31
CA LEU A 145 4.10 5.73 -1.42
C LEU A 145 4.28 4.22 -1.20
N ALA A 146 5.48 3.68 -1.44
CA ALA A 146 5.80 2.30 -1.10
C ALA A 146 5.62 2.01 0.39
N GLY A 147 5.79 3.01 1.26
CA GLY A 147 5.53 2.87 2.69
C GLY A 147 4.06 2.56 3.00
N HIS A 148 3.13 3.11 2.20
CA HIS A 148 1.70 2.84 2.34
C HIS A 148 1.39 1.41 1.89
N GLU A 149 1.91 0.99 0.74
CA GLU A 149 1.75 -0.39 0.24
C GLU A 149 2.36 -1.45 1.18
N LEU A 150 3.49 -1.15 1.81
CA LEU A 150 4.08 -1.99 2.85
C LEU A 150 3.16 -2.12 4.07
N GLY A 151 2.34 -1.10 4.34
CA GLY A 151 1.34 -1.10 5.41
C GLY A 151 0.30 -2.18 5.21
N HIS A 152 -0.23 -2.34 4.00
CA HIS A 152 -1.20 -3.38 3.67
C HIS A 152 -0.63 -4.79 3.90
N HIS A 153 0.62 -5.01 3.47
CA HIS A 153 1.28 -6.28 3.70
C HIS A 153 1.46 -6.56 5.21
N LEU A 154 1.93 -5.59 5.99
CA LEU A 154 2.06 -5.70 7.44
C LEU A 154 0.71 -5.97 8.12
N TRP A 155 -0.33 -5.25 7.71
CA TRP A 155 -1.67 -5.36 8.27
C TRP A 155 -2.23 -6.77 8.12
N SER A 156 -2.10 -7.33 6.90
CA SER A 156 -2.46 -8.70 6.59
C SER A 156 -1.62 -9.71 7.38
N LYS A 157 -0.28 -9.58 7.33
CA LYS A 157 0.66 -10.50 7.99
C LYS A 157 0.46 -10.58 9.50
N ARG A 158 0.11 -9.46 10.14
CA ARG A 158 -0.15 -9.36 11.58
C ARG A 158 -1.60 -9.63 11.96
N GLN A 159 -2.47 -9.89 10.98
CA GLN A 159 -3.89 -10.18 11.16
C GLN A 159 -4.62 -9.08 11.97
N TYR A 160 -4.27 -7.81 11.76
CA TYR A 160 -4.89 -6.71 12.53
C TYR A 160 -6.40 -6.60 12.30
N ALA A 161 -6.88 -6.99 11.12
CA ALA A 161 -8.31 -7.11 10.85
C ALA A 161 -9.03 -8.05 11.84
N ILE A 162 -8.40 -9.18 12.21
CA ILE A 162 -8.95 -10.13 13.17
C ILE A 162 -8.85 -9.55 14.59
N THR A 163 -7.68 -9.04 14.95
CA THR A 163 -7.40 -8.51 16.30
C THR A 163 -8.30 -7.32 16.66
N LEU A 164 -8.58 -6.43 15.70
CA LEU A 164 -9.42 -5.24 15.92
C LEU A 164 -10.91 -5.51 15.68
N GLY A 165 -11.26 -6.57 14.94
CA GLY A 165 -12.62 -6.80 14.46
C GLY A 165 -13.67 -6.92 15.57
N SER A 166 -13.33 -7.52 16.71
CA SER A 166 -14.25 -7.66 17.86
C SER A 166 -14.54 -6.32 18.55
N SER A 167 -13.51 -5.49 18.78
CA SER A 167 -13.64 -4.14 19.33
C SER A 167 -14.41 -3.23 18.39
N VAL A 168 -14.11 -3.29 17.09
CA VAL A 168 -14.84 -2.55 16.04
C VAL A 168 -16.31 -2.94 16.02
N THR A 169 -16.62 -4.23 16.02
CA THR A 169 -18.01 -4.72 16.00
C THR A 169 -18.78 -4.26 17.24
N SER A 170 -18.15 -4.33 18.41
CA SER A 170 -18.74 -3.87 19.67
C SER A 170 -19.07 -2.37 19.64
N LEU A 171 -18.12 -1.53 19.20
CA LEU A 171 -18.32 -0.08 19.11
C LEU A 171 -19.36 0.28 18.05
N LEU A 172 -19.35 -0.39 16.89
CA LEU A 172 -20.34 -0.21 15.84
C LEU A 172 -21.76 -0.51 16.35
N LEU A 173 -21.95 -1.64 17.02
CA LEU A 173 -23.25 -2.00 17.62
C LEU A 173 -23.70 -0.97 18.66
N GLN A 174 -22.78 -0.48 19.50
CA GLN A 174 -23.07 0.59 20.46
C GLN A 174 -23.55 1.87 19.74
N LYS A 175 -22.84 2.33 18.70
CA LYS A 175 -23.18 3.51 17.92
C LYS A 175 -24.52 3.35 17.20
N ILE A 176 -24.77 2.19 16.57
CA ILE A 176 -26.06 1.88 15.94
C ILE A 176 -27.19 1.96 16.97
N ARG A 177 -27.05 1.34 18.14
CA ARG A 177 -28.13 1.27 19.14
C ARG A 177 -28.47 2.62 19.76
N ASN A 178 -27.44 3.43 20.05
CA ASN A 178 -27.57 4.62 20.89
C ASN A 178 -27.74 5.91 20.09
N GLU A 179 -27.11 6.01 18.91
CA GLU A 179 -26.99 7.28 18.19
C GLU A 179 -27.62 7.20 16.79
N TYR A 180 -27.40 6.10 16.07
CA TYR A 180 -27.74 6.01 14.64
C TYR A 180 -28.92 5.08 14.33
N TRP A 181 -29.71 4.68 15.31
CA TRP A 181 -30.72 3.62 15.14
C TRP A 181 -31.75 3.91 14.02
N GLN A 182 -32.34 5.11 14.04
CA GLN A 182 -33.35 5.48 13.04
C GLN A 182 -32.76 5.60 11.63
N GLN A 183 -31.54 6.14 11.55
CA GLN A 183 -30.83 6.35 10.30
C GLN A 183 -30.40 5.00 9.68
N PHE A 184 -29.90 4.09 10.53
CA PHE A 184 -29.57 2.72 10.15
C PHE A 184 -30.78 1.97 9.59
N LEU A 185 -31.97 2.13 10.18
CA LEU A 185 -33.20 1.51 9.66
C LEU A 185 -33.63 2.10 8.32
N SER A 186 -33.49 3.42 8.13
CA SER A 186 -33.82 4.10 6.87
C SER A 186 -32.97 3.64 5.70
N ASP A 187 -31.70 3.32 5.96
CA ASP A 187 -30.72 2.92 4.93
C ASP A 187 -30.76 1.41 4.63
N TRP A 188 -31.56 0.62 5.35
CA TRP A 188 -31.68 -0.81 5.14
C TRP A 188 -32.87 -1.15 4.21
N PRO A 189 -32.64 -1.43 2.91
CA PRO A 189 -33.69 -1.90 2.01
C PRO A 189 -34.17 -3.30 2.44
N GLY A 190 -35.38 -3.37 3.00
CA GLY A 190 -36.01 -4.62 3.45
C GLY A 190 -36.55 -4.60 4.89
N LEU A 191 -36.19 -3.58 5.68
CA LEU A 191 -36.59 -3.46 7.09
C LEU A 191 -37.52 -2.27 7.39
N ALA A 192 -38.20 -1.73 6.37
CA ALA A 192 -39.36 -0.84 6.53
C ALA A 192 -40.57 -1.54 7.19
N VAL A 193 -40.33 -2.56 8.02
CA VAL A 193 -41.32 -3.26 8.81
C VAL A 193 -41.52 -2.43 10.07
N ALA A 194 -42.49 -1.52 10.00
CA ALA A 194 -43.05 -0.94 11.22
C ALA A 194 -43.42 -2.10 12.17
N ASN A 195 -42.92 -2.06 13.40
CA ASN A 195 -43.26 -2.93 14.55
C ASN A 195 -42.30 -4.08 14.93
N VAL A 196 -41.06 -4.16 14.41
CA VAL A 196 -40.07 -5.10 14.98
C VAL A 196 -39.26 -4.43 16.11
N SER A 197 -39.16 -5.08 17.27
CA SER A 197 -38.36 -4.55 18.39
C SER A 197 -36.85 -4.60 18.07
N LYS A 198 -36.04 -3.76 18.74
CA LYS A 198 -34.58 -3.79 18.55
C LYS A 198 -33.99 -5.18 18.82
N ALA A 199 -34.48 -5.84 19.87
CA ALA A 199 -34.00 -7.16 20.27
C ALA A 199 -34.31 -8.24 19.22
N ASP A 200 -35.51 -8.18 18.61
CA ASP A 200 -35.90 -9.15 17.59
C ASP A 200 -35.09 -8.96 16.30
N LEU A 201 -34.81 -7.70 15.91
CA LEU A 201 -33.99 -7.40 14.74
C LEU A 201 -32.56 -7.94 14.88
N GLU A 202 -31.98 -7.82 16.07
CA GLU A 202 -30.61 -8.29 16.33
C GLU A 202 -30.44 -9.81 16.19
N GLN A 203 -31.53 -10.57 16.28
CA GLN A 203 -31.53 -12.01 16.08
C GLN A 203 -31.61 -12.43 14.61
N LEU A 204 -31.97 -11.51 13.71
CA LEU A 204 -32.09 -11.81 12.28
C LEU A 204 -30.71 -12.13 11.67
N PRO A 205 -30.55 -13.22 10.90
CA PRO A 205 -29.32 -13.52 10.17
C PRO A 205 -28.87 -12.37 9.26
N GLU A 206 -29.83 -11.71 8.61
CA GLU A 206 -29.60 -10.57 7.74
C GLU A 206 -29.00 -9.41 8.52
N TYR A 207 -29.56 -9.08 9.71
CA TYR A 207 -29.02 -8.10 10.66
C TYR A 207 -27.53 -8.33 10.91
N ARG A 208 -27.21 -9.54 11.38
CA ARG A 208 -25.84 -9.92 11.71
C ARG A 208 -24.91 -9.84 10.49
N GLN A 209 -25.39 -10.25 9.31
CA GLN A 209 -24.60 -10.18 8.08
C GLN A 209 -24.30 -8.73 7.67
N HIS A 210 -25.27 -7.82 7.76
CA HIS A 210 -25.05 -6.42 7.43
C HIS A 210 -24.11 -5.73 8.40
N VAL A 211 -24.29 -5.93 9.71
CA VAL A 211 -23.37 -5.41 10.73
C VAL A 211 -21.96 -5.92 10.48
N ARG A 212 -21.80 -7.21 10.16
CA ARG A 212 -20.49 -7.76 9.79
C ARG A 212 -19.87 -7.05 8.59
N ARG A 213 -20.64 -6.84 7.51
CA ARG A 213 -20.14 -6.10 6.32
C ARG A 213 -19.75 -4.67 6.67
N MET A 214 -20.48 -4.00 7.56
CA MET A 214 -20.13 -2.66 8.03
C MET A 214 -18.86 -2.67 8.89
N ALA A 215 -18.71 -3.63 9.79
CA ALA A 215 -17.49 -3.82 10.57
C ALA A 215 -16.29 -4.08 9.65
N ASP A 216 -16.44 -4.92 8.63
CA ASP A 216 -15.40 -5.16 7.62
C ASP A 216 -15.00 -3.86 6.89
N ARG A 217 -15.96 -2.96 6.60
CA ARG A 217 -15.68 -1.64 6.00
C ARG A 217 -14.93 -0.73 6.97
N VAL A 218 -15.31 -0.69 8.25
CA VAL A 218 -14.59 0.07 9.28
C VAL A 218 -13.14 -0.41 9.41
N VAL A 219 -12.95 -1.74 9.46
CA VAL A 219 -11.61 -2.36 9.54
C VAL A 219 -10.76 -1.97 8.32
N ARG A 220 -11.31 -1.99 7.11
CA ARG A 220 -10.61 -1.52 5.90
C ARG A 220 -10.26 -0.04 5.96
N GLN A 221 -11.13 0.81 6.52
CA GLN A 221 -10.78 2.22 6.69
C GLN A 221 -9.64 2.39 7.70
N LEU A 222 -9.64 1.64 8.81
CA LEU A 222 -8.54 1.65 9.79
C LEU A 222 -7.22 1.18 9.18
N GLU A 223 -7.26 0.20 8.28
CA GLU A 223 -6.09 -0.25 7.51
C GLU A 223 -5.47 0.90 6.71
N GLU A 224 -6.26 1.72 6.03
CA GLU A 224 -5.74 2.89 5.29
C GLU A 224 -5.05 3.91 6.21
N TYR A 225 -5.62 4.19 7.39
CA TYR A 225 -4.98 5.07 8.38
C TYR A 225 -3.69 4.48 8.95
N PHE A 226 -3.63 3.16 9.12
CA PHE A 226 -2.40 2.45 9.49
C PHE A 226 -1.33 2.63 8.42
N CYS A 227 -1.68 2.40 7.14
CA CYS A 227 -0.77 2.49 6.01
C CYS A 227 -0.24 3.91 5.83
N ASP A 228 -1.10 4.92 5.98
CA ASP A 228 -0.71 6.34 5.96
C ASP A 228 0.26 6.70 7.07
N ALA A 229 -0.04 6.27 8.30
CA ALA A 229 0.84 6.51 9.43
C ALA A 229 2.17 5.80 9.25
N LEU A 230 2.18 4.55 8.78
CA LEU A 230 3.41 3.81 8.51
C LEU A 230 4.27 4.53 7.47
N ALA A 231 3.67 4.96 6.36
CA ALA A 231 4.37 5.69 5.31
C ALA A 231 4.96 7.01 5.84
N LEU A 232 4.20 7.75 6.65
CA LEU A 232 4.67 8.96 7.30
C LEU A 232 5.83 8.71 8.28
N GLU A 233 5.79 7.62 9.04
CA GLU A 233 6.89 7.26 9.95
C GLU A 233 8.16 6.83 9.21
N LEU A 234 8.03 6.20 8.03
CA LEU A 234 9.16 5.76 7.21
C LEU A 234 9.79 6.91 6.42
N PHE A 235 8.97 7.81 5.89
CA PHE A 235 9.39 8.77 4.86
C PHE A 235 9.15 10.23 5.22
N ALA A 236 8.54 10.54 6.37
CA ALA A 236 8.31 11.89 6.86
C ALA A 236 7.63 12.80 5.81
N GLU A 237 8.12 14.03 5.62
CA GLU A 237 7.52 15.03 4.72
C GLU A 237 7.38 14.55 3.28
N SER A 238 8.34 13.76 2.80
CA SER A 238 8.32 13.25 1.43
C SER A 238 7.09 12.39 1.13
N TYR A 239 6.52 11.70 2.14
CA TYR A 239 5.25 11.00 1.96
C TYR A 239 4.09 11.95 1.69
N LEU A 240 4.02 13.08 2.41
CA LEU A 240 2.97 14.08 2.19
C LEU A 240 3.06 14.68 0.78
N HIS A 241 4.28 14.97 0.33
CA HIS A 241 4.48 15.46 -1.04
C HIS A 241 4.11 14.42 -2.11
N ALA A 242 4.53 13.17 -1.94
CA ALA A 242 4.23 12.09 -2.88
C ALA A 242 2.72 11.78 -2.92
N LEU A 243 2.06 11.76 -1.76
CA LEU A 243 0.61 11.59 -1.65
C LEU A 243 -0.10 12.71 -2.40
N ARG A 244 0.25 13.98 -2.14
CA ARG A 244 -0.32 15.13 -2.84
C ARG A 244 -0.10 15.04 -4.35
N TYR A 245 1.09 14.67 -4.79
CA TYR A 245 1.40 14.56 -6.22
C TYR A 245 0.49 13.56 -6.93
N LEU A 246 0.36 12.34 -6.38
CA LEU A 246 -0.32 11.26 -7.09
C LEU A 246 -1.84 11.32 -6.98
N THR A 247 -2.37 11.93 -5.92
CA THR A 247 -3.80 11.88 -5.63
C THR A 247 -4.58 13.08 -6.17
N LEU A 248 -3.94 14.16 -6.63
CA LEU A 248 -4.65 15.33 -7.17
C LEU A 248 -5.00 15.18 -8.65
N PRO A 249 -6.17 15.69 -9.11
CA PRO A 249 -7.16 16.48 -8.36
C PRO A 249 -8.14 15.65 -7.51
N GLY A 250 -7.91 14.35 -7.32
CA GLY A 250 -8.72 13.49 -6.46
C GLY A 250 -9.94 12.90 -7.15
N ARG A 251 -10.54 11.88 -6.51
CA ARG A 251 -11.87 11.38 -6.90
C ARG A 251 -12.94 12.28 -6.28
N THR A 252 -13.97 12.59 -7.05
CA THR A 252 -15.12 13.39 -6.58
C THR A 252 -16.09 12.60 -5.70
N GLU A 253 -16.06 11.26 -5.79
CA GLU A 253 -16.95 10.36 -5.07
C GLU A 253 -16.18 9.48 -4.07
N ARG A 254 -16.77 9.28 -2.88
CA ARG A 254 -16.21 8.44 -1.83
C ARG A 254 -16.76 7.02 -1.93
N VAL A 255 -15.88 6.05 -1.77
CA VAL A 255 -16.23 4.62 -1.64
C VAL A 255 -16.34 4.25 -0.17
N GLU A 256 -17.35 3.45 0.21
CA GLU A 256 -17.69 3.19 1.63
C GLU A 256 -16.60 2.49 2.44
N HIS A 257 -15.79 1.64 1.81
CA HIS A 257 -14.69 0.94 2.48
C HIS A 257 -13.39 1.75 2.50
N TYR A 258 -13.42 2.99 2.01
CA TYR A 258 -12.26 3.88 1.96
C TYR A 258 -12.53 5.16 2.76
N PRO A 259 -11.60 5.62 3.60
CA PRO A 259 -11.78 6.87 4.31
C PRO A 259 -11.78 8.03 3.31
N SER A 260 -12.46 9.12 3.68
CA SER A 260 -12.40 10.31 2.84
C SER A 260 -10.96 10.84 2.80
N MET A 261 -10.52 11.38 1.66
CA MET A 261 -9.18 11.95 1.56
C MET A 261 -8.98 13.09 2.56
N GLN A 262 -10.03 13.86 2.85
CA GLN A 262 -10.00 14.89 3.88
C GLN A 262 -9.70 14.31 5.27
N SER A 263 -10.36 13.20 5.64
CA SER A 263 -10.14 12.54 6.93
C SER A 263 -8.71 12.00 7.03
N ARG A 264 -8.19 11.38 5.96
CA ARG A 264 -6.79 10.93 5.88
C ARG A 264 -5.82 12.09 6.09
N VAL A 265 -6.01 13.19 5.35
CA VAL A 265 -5.18 14.40 5.43
C VAL A 265 -5.26 15.06 6.80
N HIS A 266 -6.44 15.08 7.42
CA HIS A 266 -6.62 15.57 8.79
C HIS A 266 -5.78 14.79 9.79
N TRP A 267 -5.86 13.46 9.75
CA TRP A 267 -5.12 12.57 10.64
C TRP A 267 -3.62 12.55 10.36
N LEU A 268 -3.21 12.69 9.10
CA LEU A 268 -1.82 12.89 8.72
C LEU A 268 -1.27 14.20 9.29
N ARG A 269 -2.02 15.31 9.20
CA ARG A 269 -1.59 16.60 9.76
C ARG A 269 -1.43 16.54 11.28
N ILE A 270 -2.39 15.95 11.99
CA ILE A 270 -2.28 15.74 13.44
C ILE A 270 -1.01 14.94 13.75
N ARG A 271 -0.79 13.85 13.02
CA ARG A 271 0.35 12.98 13.23
C ARG A 271 1.68 13.65 12.94
N SER A 272 1.77 14.40 11.84
CA SER A 272 2.96 15.19 11.49
C SER A 272 3.31 16.19 12.59
N ASN A 273 2.32 16.90 13.13
CA ASN A 273 2.54 17.85 14.23
C ASN A 273 3.08 17.16 15.49
N GLN A 274 2.56 15.98 15.85
CA GLN A 274 3.05 15.19 16.99
C GLN A 274 4.51 14.73 16.80
N ARG A 275 4.96 14.59 15.55
CA ARG A 275 6.30 14.11 15.19
C ARG A 275 7.27 15.22 14.82
N GLY A 276 6.82 16.48 14.78
CA GLY A 276 7.63 17.60 14.28
C GLY A 276 7.99 17.46 12.80
N ILE A 277 7.12 16.85 12.00
CA ILE A 277 7.25 16.73 10.55
C ILE A 277 6.59 17.95 9.92
N THR A 278 7.30 18.62 9.00
CA THR A 278 6.81 19.82 8.32
C THR A 278 5.72 19.47 7.31
N VAL A 279 4.51 20.00 7.49
CA VAL A 279 3.42 19.79 6.53
C VAL A 279 3.60 20.75 5.35
N PRO A 280 3.55 20.29 4.09
CA PRO A 280 3.68 21.17 2.93
C PRO A 280 2.65 22.31 2.92
N GLU A 281 3.02 23.46 2.37
CA GLU A 281 2.12 24.60 2.26
C GLU A 281 0.89 24.24 1.40
N HIS A 282 -0.29 24.68 1.84
CA HIS A 282 -1.58 24.36 1.22
C HIS A 282 -1.87 22.86 1.08
N PHE A 283 -1.20 22.00 1.86
CA PHE A 283 -1.41 20.55 1.78
C PHE A 283 -2.89 20.20 2.02
N THR A 284 -3.49 20.68 3.11
CA THR A 284 -4.90 20.41 3.41
C THR A 284 -5.85 21.00 2.36
N ASP A 285 -5.58 22.22 1.89
CA ASP A 285 -6.42 22.94 0.95
C ASP A 285 -6.44 22.31 -0.45
N SER A 286 -5.42 21.50 -0.76
CA SER A 286 -5.32 20.82 -2.06
C SER A 286 -6.38 19.73 -2.24
N PHE A 287 -6.98 19.23 -1.17
CA PHE A 287 -7.91 18.10 -1.24
C PHE A 287 -9.36 18.55 -1.14
N SER A 288 -10.13 18.34 -2.20
CA SER A 288 -11.54 18.73 -2.26
C SER A 288 -12.44 17.89 -1.37
N MET A 289 -13.50 18.50 -0.85
CA MET A 289 -14.58 17.81 -0.14
C MET A 289 -15.35 16.86 -1.06
N PRO A 290 -15.74 15.65 -0.60
CA PRO A 290 -16.74 14.86 -1.30
C PRO A 290 -18.05 15.65 -1.39
N ARG A 291 -18.71 15.64 -2.55
CA ARG A 291 -19.95 16.41 -2.77
C ARG A 291 -21.15 15.88 -1.98
N THR A 292 -21.09 14.64 -1.47
CA THR A 292 -22.20 14.01 -0.76
C THR A 292 -21.66 12.97 0.22
N VAL A 293 -22.13 13.01 1.46
CA VAL A 293 -21.83 12.00 2.48
C VAL A 293 -23.17 11.37 2.85
N SER A 294 -23.32 10.07 2.55
CA SER A 294 -24.52 9.34 2.94
C SER A 294 -24.54 9.15 4.46
N ALA A 295 -25.74 8.98 4.98
CA ALA A 295 -26.04 8.61 6.35
C ALA A 295 -25.16 7.45 6.89
N GLY A 296 -25.09 6.34 6.14
CA GLY A 296 -24.23 5.20 6.46
C GLY A 296 -22.74 5.55 6.56
N LEU A 297 -22.22 6.46 5.73
CA LEU A 297 -20.82 6.89 5.81
C LEU A 297 -20.51 7.63 7.12
N THR A 298 -21.42 8.49 7.58
CA THR A 298 -21.28 9.21 8.86
C THR A 298 -21.19 8.24 10.04
N LEU A 299 -22.00 7.18 10.04
CA LEU A 299 -21.91 6.14 11.07
C LEU A 299 -20.55 5.44 11.03
N LEU A 300 -20.06 5.02 9.85
CA LEU A 300 -18.74 4.39 9.73
C LEU A 300 -17.63 5.31 10.25
N ASP A 301 -17.64 6.58 9.87
CA ASP A 301 -16.65 7.57 10.34
C ASP A 301 -16.66 7.72 11.86
N SER A 302 -17.85 7.76 12.48
CA SER A 302 -18.00 7.88 13.94
C SER A 302 -17.45 6.69 14.73
N VAL A 303 -17.33 5.52 14.10
CA VAL A 303 -16.73 4.31 14.69
C VAL A 303 -15.22 4.30 14.45
N VAL A 304 -14.77 4.77 13.29
CA VAL A 304 -13.35 4.82 12.92
C VAL A 304 -12.59 5.85 13.76
N GLU A 305 -13.12 7.08 13.86
CA GLU A 305 -12.42 8.24 14.41
C GLU A 305 -11.78 8.00 15.81
N PRO A 306 -12.47 7.39 16.79
CA PRO A 306 -11.89 7.14 18.11
C PRO A 306 -10.75 6.11 18.12
N ILE A 307 -10.66 5.25 17.10
CA ILE A 307 -9.69 4.15 17.01
C ILE A 307 -8.43 4.58 16.25
N VAL A 308 -8.51 5.60 15.37
CA VAL A 308 -7.38 6.05 14.55
C VAL A 308 -6.11 6.33 15.38
N PRO A 309 -6.14 7.04 16.53
CA PRO A 309 -4.92 7.28 17.31
C PRO A 309 -4.18 6.01 17.74
N GLU A 310 -4.90 4.96 18.13
CA GLU A 310 -4.33 3.66 18.51
C GLU A 310 -3.65 2.99 17.30
N VAL A 311 -4.31 3.03 16.15
CA VAL A 311 -3.79 2.45 14.90
C VAL A 311 -2.55 3.20 14.40
N GLN A 312 -2.52 4.54 14.49
CA GLN A 312 -1.32 5.32 14.17
C GLN A 312 -0.17 5.02 15.13
N GLN A 313 -0.48 4.82 16.42
CA GLN A 313 0.52 4.45 17.42
C GLN A 313 1.09 3.04 17.17
N LEU A 314 0.27 2.11 16.68
CA LEU A 314 0.72 0.79 16.25
C LEU A 314 1.75 0.88 15.12
N ALA A 315 1.49 1.68 14.08
CA ALA A 315 2.43 1.90 12.98
C ALA A 315 3.78 2.44 13.47
N LYS A 316 3.75 3.43 14.38
CA LYS A 316 4.95 3.98 15.03
C LYS A 316 5.77 2.91 15.72
N SER A 317 5.13 2.12 16.58
CA SER A 317 5.81 1.09 17.37
C SER A 317 6.46 0.02 16.50
N ILE A 318 5.91 -0.28 15.33
CA ILE A 318 6.52 -1.18 14.35
C ILE A 318 7.81 -0.58 13.78
N VAL A 319 7.77 0.68 13.33
CA VAL A 319 8.96 1.36 12.76
C VAL A 319 10.07 1.52 13.80
N GLU A 320 9.72 1.91 15.03
CA GLU A 320 10.66 2.00 16.15
C GLU A 320 11.28 0.62 16.49
N GLY A 321 10.46 -0.43 16.52
CA GLY A 321 10.90 -1.80 16.76
C GLY A 321 11.84 -2.34 15.66
N ALA A 322 11.65 -1.91 14.41
CA ALA A 322 12.49 -2.29 13.27
C ALA A 322 13.87 -1.60 13.28
N LYS A 323 14.11 -0.62 14.17
CA LYS A 323 15.36 0.15 14.28
C LYS A 323 15.82 0.72 12.93
N LEU A 324 14.86 1.19 12.14
CA LEU A 324 15.15 1.87 10.88
C LEU A 324 15.80 3.24 11.16
N PRO A 325 16.71 3.72 10.30
CA PRO A 325 17.22 5.08 10.41
C PRO A 325 16.06 6.07 10.40
N SER A 326 16.00 6.93 11.41
CA SER A 326 15.09 8.07 11.41
C SER A 326 15.65 9.17 10.53
N ARG A 327 14.76 10.01 9.98
CA ARG A 327 15.17 11.22 9.26
C ARG A 327 16.10 12.10 10.10
N ASP A 328 17.22 12.51 9.52
CA ASP A 328 18.12 13.52 10.06
C ASP A 328 17.97 14.83 9.26
N HIS A 329 17.41 15.85 9.89
CA HIS A 329 17.20 17.17 9.27
C HIS A 329 18.49 17.79 8.74
N SER A 330 19.58 17.66 9.48
CA SER A 330 20.87 18.25 9.09
C SER A 330 21.44 17.54 7.85
N CYS A 331 21.22 16.24 7.77
CA CYS A 331 21.60 15.46 6.61
C CYS A 331 20.74 15.79 5.39
N VAL A 332 19.41 15.91 5.57
CA VAL A 332 18.47 16.30 4.52
C VAL A 332 18.85 17.65 3.91
N GLU A 333 19.10 18.68 4.72
CA GLU A 333 19.53 20.00 4.25
C GLU A 333 20.86 19.92 3.48
N ARG A 334 21.85 19.19 4.01
CA ARG A 334 23.16 19.01 3.33
C ARG A 334 23.02 18.36 1.95
N ILE A 335 22.19 17.34 1.82
CA ILE A 335 21.92 16.69 0.52
C ILE A 335 21.19 17.66 -0.41
N ALA A 336 20.18 18.40 0.09
CA ALA A 336 19.43 19.37 -0.71
C ALA A 336 20.32 20.51 -1.23
N ASP A 337 21.29 20.98 -0.44
CA ASP A 337 22.26 22.00 -0.85
C ASP A 337 23.17 21.51 -1.99
N LYS A 338 23.54 20.23 -1.97
CA LYS A 338 24.25 19.59 -3.09
C LYS A 338 23.38 19.51 -4.33
N PHE A 339 22.10 19.16 -4.16
CA PHE A 339 21.15 19.11 -5.27
C PHE A 339 20.95 20.48 -5.91
N ALA A 340 20.93 21.56 -5.12
CA ALA A 340 20.88 22.94 -5.61
C ALA A 340 22.09 23.28 -6.53
N SER A 341 23.22 22.62 -6.31
CA SER A 341 24.44 22.73 -7.12
C SER A 341 24.52 21.68 -8.24
N PHE A 342 23.42 21.01 -8.58
CA PHE A 342 23.34 19.94 -9.60
C PHE A 342 24.28 18.75 -9.35
N ALA A 343 24.62 18.49 -8.08
CA ALA A 343 25.52 17.41 -7.70
C ALA A 343 24.79 16.37 -6.82
N PRO A 344 25.00 15.06 -7.03
CA PRO A 344 24.53 14.06 -6.09
C PRO A 344 25.36 14.08 -4.80
N GLN A 345 24.82 13.51 -3.73
CA GLN A 345 25.59 13.29 -2.51
C GLN A 345 26.50 12.05 -2.67
N ASP A 346 27.71 12.12 -2.11
CA ASP A 346 28.82 11.18 -2.36
C ASP A 346 29.26 10.34 -1.14
N ASP A 347 28.39 10.21 -0.13
CA ASP A 347 28.62 9.36 1.05
C ASP A 347 27.42 8.42 1.32
N GLU A 348 27.56 7.54 2.31
CA GLU A 348 26.50 6.63 2.71
C GLU A 348 25.37 7.40 3.41
N GLN A 349 24.16 7.31 2.86
CA GLN A 349 22.96 7.95 3.38
C GLN A 349 21.75 7.04 3.44
N SER A 350 20.83 7.34 4.36
CA SER A 350 19.56 6.62 4.47
C SER A 350 18.63 6.96 3.30
N LEU A 351 17.79 6.00 2.87
CA LEU A 351 16.79 6.25 1.84
C LEU A 351 15.86 7.40 2.25
N THR A 352 15.45 7.44 3.51
CA THR A 352 14.56 8.49 4.05
C THR A 352 15.18 9.88 3.87
N ASP A 353 16.46 10.06 4.17
CA ASP A 353 17.11 11.38 4.05
C ASP A 353 17.26 11.80 2.59
N ILE A 354 17.65 10.87 1.70
CA ILE A 354 17.82 11.14 0.26
C ILE A 354 16.50 11.60 -0.37
N ILE A 355 15.39 10.90 -0.10
CA ILE A 355 14.10 11.23 -0.70
C ILE A 355 13.53 12.54 -0.13
N ASN A 356 13.67 12.79 1.17
CA ASN A 356 13.27 14.06 1.77
C ASN A 356 14.08 15.23 1.21
N ALA A 357 15.38 15.05 0.95
CA ALA A 357 16.22 16.07 0.33
C ALA A 357 15.78 16.39 -1.11
N GLY A 358 15.37 15.37 -1.88
CA GLY A 358 14.81 15.58 -3.23
C GLY A 358 13.55 16.44 -3.23
N TRP A 359 12.64 16.22 -2.28
CA TRP A 359 11.45 17.07 -2.11
C TRP A 359 11.76 18.45 -1.56
N LEU A 360 12.66 18.55 -0.58
CA LEU A 360 13.10 19.83 -0.04
C LEU A 360 13.72 20.70 -1.14
N ALA A 361 14.57 20.12 -2.00
CA ALA A 361 15.16 20.85 -3.11
C ALA A 361 14.11 21.25 -4.17
N CYS A 362 13.08 20.43 -4.40
CA CYS A 362 11.93 20.80 -5.23
C CYS A 362 11.18 22.03 -4.67
N SER A 363 11.01 22.14 -3.35
CA SER A 363 10.27 23.25 -2.75
C SER A 363 11.11 24.51 -2.49
N LYS A 364 12.37 24.34 -2.09
CA LYS A 364 13.23 25.43 -1.59
C LYS A 364 13.94 26.17 -2.71
N TYR A 365 14.50 25.43 -3.68
CA TYR A 365 15.43 25.98 -4.68
C TYR A 365 14.85 26.16 -6.07
N GLN A 366 13.60 25.74 -6.31
CA GLN A 366 12.99 25.79 -7.63
C GLN A 366 12.96 27.21 -8.21
N SER A 367 12.52 28.21 -7.44
CA SER A 367 12.46 29.60 -7.89
C SER A 367 13.84 30.22 -8.13
N GLU A 368 14.85 29.80 -7.38
CA GLU A 368 16.23 30.30 -7.47
C GLU A 368 17.03 29.65 -8.61
N SER A 369 16.62 28.45 -9.05
CA SER A 369 17.33 27.67 -10.07
C SER A 369 17.35 28.32 -11.45
N GLY A 370 16.36 29.16 -11.78
CA GLY A 370 16.12 29.65 -13.13
C GLY A 370 15.73 28.56 -14.14
N VAL A 371 15.46 27.33 -13.68
CA VAL A 371 15.05 26.18 -14.50
C VAL A 371 13.52 26.07 -14.49
N ASP A 372 12.95 25.64 -15.62
CA ASP A 372 11.53 25.33 -15.71
C ASP A 372 11.09 24.34 -14.60
N PRO A 373 9.93 24.54 -13.94
CA PRO A 373 9.46 23.70 -12.85
C PRO A 373 9.41 22.19 -13.13
N GLU A 374 9.02 21.79 -14.34
CA GLU A 374 8.94 20.38 -14.74
C GLU A 374 10.34 19.80 -14.92
N ARG A 375 11.20 20.55 -15.64
CA ARG A 375 12.61 20.17 -15.82
C ARG A 375 13.36 20.11 -14.49
N TRP A 376 13.10 21.03 -13.57
CA TRP A 376 13.70 21.03 -12.23
C TRP A 376 13.37 19.74 -11.47
N ARG A 377 12.09 19.32 -11.50
CA ARG A 377 11.65 18.08 -10.86
C ARG A 377 12.31 16.84 -11.47
N GLU A 378 12.48 16.82 -12.80
CA GLU A 378 13.20 15.75 -13.48
C GLU A 378 14.66 15.68 -13.02
N ILE A 379 15.34 16.83 -12.91
CA ILE A 379 16.72 16.88 -12.40
C ILE A 379 16.77 16.37 -10.95
N MET A 380 15.85 16.82 -10.09
CA MET A 380 15.79 16.34 -8.69
C MET A 380 15.55 14.84 -8.61
N ASN A 381 14.69 14.30 -9.47
CA ASN A 381 14.49 12.86 -9.59
C ASN A 381 15.80 12.14 -9.95
N GLN A 382 16.52 12.60 -10.97
CA GLN A 382 17.79 12.00 -11.40
C GLN A 382 18.87 12.08 -10.31
N LEU A 383 19.00 13.22 -9.63
CA LEU A 383 19.95 13.37 -8.53
C LEU A 383 19.60 12.49 -7.33
N THR A 384 18.32 12.32 -7.04
CA THR A 384 17.81 11.40 -6.02
C THR A 384 18.19 9.96 -6.35
N LEU A 385 17.92 9.50 -7.58
CA LEU A 385 18.30 8.17 -8.06
C LEU A 385 19.82 7.95 -7.99
N LYS A 386 20.58 8.93 -8.47
CA LYS A 386 22.04 8.84 -8.49
C LYS A 386 22.63 8.77 -7.08
N THR A 387 22.05 9.51 -6.14
CA THR A 387 22.46 9.47 -4.74
C THR A 387 22.14 8.12 -4.09
N CYS A 388 20.97 7.52 -4.39
CA CYS A 388 20.66 6.15 -3.96
C CYS A 388 21.68 5.13 -4.50
N GLU A 389 22.07 5.25 -5.77
CA GLU A 389 23.08 4.39 -6.39
C GLU A 389 24.46 4.54 -5.69
N ILE A 390 24.91 5.77 -5.45
CA ILE A 390 26.19 6.05 -4.79
C ILE A 390 26.19 5.55 -3.34
N SER A 391 25.15 5.86 -2.57
CA SER A 391 25.02 5.38 -1.18
C SER A 391 25.14 3.85 -1.09
N ARG A 392 24.49 3.13 -2.02
CA ARG A 392 24.60 1.66 -2.13
C ARG A 392 26.03 1.21 -2.44
N PHE A 393 26.74 1.91 -3.32
CA PHE A 393 28.12 1.59 -3.65
C PHE A 393 29.02 1.69 -2.40
N HIS A 394 28.85 2.74 -1.60
CA HIS A 394 29.57 2.90 -0.33
C HIS A 394 29.25 1.79 0.68
N GLN A 395 27.96 1.46 0.85
CA GLN A 395 27.53 0.37 1.75
C GLN A 395 28.19 -0.97 1.38
N LYS A 396 28.21 -1.33 0.09
CA LYS A 396 28.84 -2.57 -0.38
C LYS A 396 30.36 -2.56 -0.18
N THR A 397 30.99 -1.41 -0.37
CA THR A 397 32.44 -1.28 -0.21
C THR A 397 32.84 -1.39 1.27
N ALA A 398 32.08 -0.76 2.16
CA ALA A 398 32.28 -0.87 3.61
C ALA A 398 32.12 -2.32 4.11
N GLN A 399 31.13 -3.06 3.62
CA GLN A 399 30.92 -4.46 3.98
C GLN A 399 32.08 -5.37 3.57
N ARG A 400 32.70 -5.13 2.42
CA ARG A 400 33.86 -5.91 1.93
C ARG A 400 35.14 -5.65 2.72
N SER A 401 35.29 -4.48 3.31
CA SER A 401 36.48 -4.15 4.10
C SER A 401 36.49 -4.78 5.51
N VAL A 402 35.35 -5.32 5.95
CA VAL A 402 35.17 -5.93 7.28
C VAL A 402 35.26 -7.46 7.24
N THR A 403 35.16 -8.07 6.06
CA THR A 403 35.32 -9.51 5.80
C THR A 403 36.70 -9.82 5.27
#